data_AF-A0A7Y5KEG9-F1
#
_entry.id   AF-A0A7Y5KEG9-F1
#
_cell.length_a   1.000
_cell.length_b   1.000
_cell.length_c   1.000
_cell.angle_alpha   90.00
_cell.angle_beta   90.00
_cell.angle_gamma   90.00
#
_symmetry.space_group_name_H-M   'P 1'
#
loop_
_entity.id
_entity.type
_entity.pdbx_description
1 polymer ?
#
loop_
_entity_poly.entity_id
_entity_poly.type
_entity_poly.pdbx_seq_one_letter_code
_entity_poly.pdbx_strand_id
1 'polypeptide(L)' 'MQVQLLGKTEEIVRAKVAAGGYPDAAAFISDIVMRAEEFDRIKLERLRRDVQIGLDEISRGEVVEFDLEEILNEDVK' A
#
# COMPACT_ATOMS: atom_id res chain seq x y z
N MET A 1 -0.17 -27.45 3.10
CA MET A 1 -1.08 -26.32 3.41
C MET A 1 -2.29 -26.44 2.49
N GLN A 2 -3.51 -26.44 3.03
CA GLN A 2 -4.74 -26.41 2.23
C GLN A 2 -5.40 -25.05 2.44
N VAL A 3 -5.62 -24.30 1.36
CA VAL A 3 -6.28 -22.98 1.38
C VAL A 3 -7.54 -23.10 0.54
N GLN A 4 -8.68 -22.74 1.12
CA GLN A 4 -9.94 -22.67 0.40
C GLN A 4 -10.14 -21.25 -0.10
N LEU A 5 -10.30 -21.11 -1.41
CA LEU A 5 -10.67 -19.83 -2.03
C LEU A 5 -12.19 -19.72 -2.04
N LEU A 6 -12.71 -18.53 -1.76
CA LEU A 6 -14.15 -18.28 -1.69
C LEU A 6 -14.58 -17.21 -2.69
N GLY A 7 -15.74 -17.42 -3.31
CA GLY A 7 -16.40 -16.46 -4.20
C GLY A 7 -15.49 -15.94 -5.31
N LYS A 8 -15.43 -14.60 -5.43
CA LYS A 8 -14.73 -13.90 -6.50
C LYS A 8 -13.23 -14.23 -6.59
N THR A 9 -12.59 -14.61 -5.49
CA THR A 9 -11.16 -14.98 -5.48
C THR A 9 -10.92 -16.26 -6.27
N GLU A 10 -11.82 -17.24 -6.18
CA GLU A 10 -11.71 -18.49 -6.95
C GLU A 10 -11.88 -18.24 -8.45
N GLU A 11 -12.81 -17.35 -8.82
CA GLU A 11 -13.04 -16.93 -10.21
C GLU A 11 -11.81 -16.25 -10.81
N ILE A 12 -11.19 -15.32 -10.07
CA ILE A 12 -9.99 -14.60 -10.51
C ILE A 12 -8.83 -15.58 -10.73
N VAL A 13 -8.61 -16.50 -9.78
CA VAL A 13 -7.53 -17.49 -9.87
C VAL A 13 -7.75 -18.40 -11.08
N ARG A 14 -8.98 -18.92 -11.27
CA ARG A 14 -9.31 -19.73 -12.46
C ARG A 14 -9.09 -18.97 -13.76
N ALA A 15 -9.54 -17.71 -13.85
CA ALA A 15 -9.37 -16.90 -15.05
C ALA A 15 -7.89 -16.63 -15.38
N LYS A 16 -7.05 -16.37 -14.36
CA LYS A 16 -5.62 -16.10 -14.54
C LYS A 16 -4.83 -17.32 -15.00
N VAL A 17 -5.16 -18.50 -14.48
CA VAL A 17 -4.55 -19.76 -14.93
C VAL A 17 -5.03 -20.10 -16.35
N ALA A 18 -6.34 -19.98 -16.62
CA ALA A 18 -6.90 -20.25 -17.96
C ALA A 18 -6.35 -19.33 -19.05
N ALA A 19 -6.02 -18.07 -18.70
CA ALA A 19 -5.36 -17.13 -19.60
C ALA A 19 -3.87 -17.45 -19.87
N GLY A 20 -3.31 -18.50 -19.25
CA GLY A 20 -1.91 -18.88 -19.38
C GLY A 20 -0.92 -17.94 -18.69
N GLY A 21 -1.41 -17.00 -17.87
CA GLY A 21 -0.55 -16.05 -17.15
C GLY A 21 0.24 -16.71 -16.01
N TYR A 22 -0.23 -17.86 -15.53
CA TYR A 22 0.42 -18.67 -14.50
C TYR A 22 0.24 -20.16 -14.83
N PRO A 23 1.23 -21.01 -14.51
CA PRO A 23 1.18 -22.44 -14.80
C PRO A 23 0.09 -23.17 -14.00
N ASP A 24 -0.17 -22.72 -12.77
CA ASP A 24 -1.22 -23.25 -11.91
C ASP A 24 -1.67 -22.21 -10.87
N ALA A 25 -2.68 -22.58 -10.08
CA ALA A 25 -3.23 -21.73 -9.02
C ALA A 25 -2.21 -21.47 -7.90
N ALA A 26 -1.31 -22.42 -7.60
CA ALA A 26 -0.35 -22.29 -6.51
C ALA A 26 0.73 -21.25 -6.84
N ALA A 27 1.21 -21.23 -8.09
CA ALA A 27 2.13 -20.23 -8.60
C ALA A 27 1.52 -18.83 -8.56
N PHE A 28 0.25 -18.70 -8.94
CA PHE A 28 -0.45 -17.41 -8.87
C PHE A 28 -0.63 -16.93 -7.42
N ILE A 29 -1.10 -17.80 -6.52
CA ILE A 29 -1.30 -17.44 -5.11
C ILE A 29 0.03 -17.06 -4.47
N SER A 30 1.11 -17.79 -4.75
CA SER A 30 2.43 -17.51 -4.18
C SER A 30 2.94 -16.13 -4.60
N ASP A 31 2.83 -15.79 -5.90
CA ASP A 31 3.19 -14.46 -6.41
C ASP A 31 2.36 -13.35 -5.74
N ILE A 32 1.05 -13.55 -5.59
CA ILE A 32 0.17 -12.56 -4.93
C ILE A 32 0.54 -12.37 -3.46
N VAL A 33 0.87 -13.43 -2.73
CA VAL A 33 1.29 -13.33 -1.32
C VAL A 33 2.60 -12.55 -1.22
N MET A 34 3.57 -12.84 -2.07
CA MET A 34 4.84 -12.08 -2.10
C MET A 34 4.62 -10.61 -2.44
N ARG A 35 3.72 -10.31 -3.39
CA ARG A 35 3.36 -8.92 -3.73
C ARG A 35 2.64 -8.19 -2.60
N ALA A 36 1.82 -8.89 -1.82
CA ALA A 36 1.17 -8.31 -0.65
C ALA A 36 2.21 -7.93 0.42
N GLU A 37 3.16 -8.82 0.70
CA GLU A 37 4.27 -8.53 1.61
C GLU A 37 5.13 -7.35 1.12
N GLU A 38 5.47 -7.34 -0.17
CA GLU A 38 6.21 -6.24 -0.79
C GLU A 38 5.45 -4.91 -0.70
N PHE A 39 4.15 -4.92 -0.98
CA PHE A 39 3.30 -3.74 -0.90
C PHE A 39 3.27 -3.17 0.52
N ASP A 40 3.10 -4.03 1.53
CA ASP A 40 3.11 -3.61 2.94
C ASP A 40 4.46 -3.04 3.34
N ARG A 41 5.57 -3.64 2.87
CA ARG A 41 6.92 -3.12 3.10
C ARG A 41 7.10 -1.73 2.49
N ILE A 42 6.76 -1.56 1.21
CA ILE A 42 6.87 -0.28 0.50
C ILE A 42 6.02 0.81 1.19
N LYS A 43 4.79 0.46 1.58
CA LYS A 43 3.89 1.39 2.27
C LYS A 43 4.47 1.85 3.61
N LEU A 44 5.05 0.92 4.38
CA LEU A 44 5.70 1.24 5.65
C LEU A 44 6.95 2.08 5.47
N GLU A 45 7.80 1.76 4.49
CA GLU A 45 8.99 2.54 4.16
C GLU A 45 8.65 3.97 3.73
N ARG A 46 7.59 4.12 2.93
CA ARG A 46 7.09 5.44 2.54
C ARG A 46 6.62 6.23 3.76
N LEU A 47 5.80 5.65 4.62
CA LEU A 47 5.35 6.31 5.84
C LEU A 47 6.53 6.73 6.73
N ARG A 48 7.53 5.85 6.91
CA ARG A 48 8.74 6.17 7.67
C ARG A 48 9.51 7.34 7.07
N ARG A 49 9.63 7.38 5.74
CA ARG A 49 10.25 8.50 5.03
C ARG A 49 9.49 9.80 5.26
N ASP A 50 8.16 9.78 5.10
CA ASP A 50 7.32 10.96 5.26
C ASP A 50 7.39 11.50 6.71
N VAL A 51 7.41 10.61 7.71
CA VAL A 51 7.63 10.99 9.12
C VAL A 51 9.03 11.58 9.32
N GLN A 52 10.07 10.98 8.73
CA GLN A 52 11.44 11.47 8.89
C GLN A 52 11.59 12.88 8.30
N ILE A 53 10.95 13.17 7.17
CA ILE A 53 10.94 14.51 6.58
C ILE A 53 10.42 15.54 7.60
N GLY A 54 9.25 15.27 8.20
CA GLY A 54 8.68 16.17 9.21
C GLY A 54 9.56 16.32 10.46
N LEU A 55 10.20 15.24 10.92
CA LEU A 55 11.16 15.30 12.03
C LEU A 55 12.39 16.16 11.68
N ASP A 56 12.89 16.05 10.44
CA ASP A 56 14.02 16.83 9.98
C ASP A 56 13.65 18.32 9.83
N GLU A 57 12.45 18.64 9.33
CA GLU A 57 11.89 19.99 9.27
C GLU A 57 11.78 20.62 10.68
N ILE A 58 11.22 19.88 11.64
CA ILE A 58 11.16 20.27 13.05
C ILE A 58 12.57 20.55 13.59
N SER A 59 13.53 19.68 13.29
CA SER A 59 14.92 19.85 13.75
C SER A 59 15.60 21.11 13.20
N ARG A 60 15.21 21.56 12.00
CA ARG A 60 15.68 22.80 11.37
C ARG A 60 14.92 24.04 11.84
N GLY A 61 13.83 23.87 12.58
CA GLY A 61 12.94 24.96 12.98
C GLY A 61 11.99 25.41 11.87
N GLU A 62 11.77 24.59 10.84
CA GLU A 62 10.81 24.84 9.75
C GLU A 62 9.39 24.48 10.20
N VAL A 63 8.94 25.14 11.27
CA VAL A 63 7.63 24.92 11.88
C VAL A 63 6.84 26.22 11.95
N VAL A 64 5.53 26.10 11.83
CA VAL A 64 4.57 27.19 12.03
C VAL A 64 3.63 26.83 13.18
N GLU A 65 3.02 27.84 13.81
CA GLU A 65 1.96 27.57 14.77
C GLU A 65 0.78 26.90 14.05
N PHE A 66 0.20 25.89 14.68
CA PHE A 66 -0.93 25.18 14.12
C PHE A 66 -2.21 26.00 14.31
N ASP A 67 -2.79 26.48 13.21
CA ASP A 67 -4.11 27.10 13.17
C ASP A 67 -5.01 26.39 12.16
N LEU A 68 -6.05 25.72 12.66
CA LEU A 68 -6.98 24.96 11.83
C LEU A 68 -7.87 25.88 10.96
N GLU A 69 -8.23 27.07 11.45
CA GLU A 69 -9.04 28.02 10.68
C GLU A 69 -8.24 28.62 9.53
N GLU A 70 -6.95 28.91 9.73
CA GLU A 70 -6.06 29.37 8.67
C GLU A 70 -5.89 28.32 7.57
N ILE A 71 -5.59 27.06 7.94
CA ILE A 71 -5.39 25.95 7.00
C ILE A 71 -6.63 25.71 6.14
N LEU A 72 -7.83 25.73 6.72
CA LEU A 72 -9.08 25.52 5.98
C LEU A 72 -9.42 26.68 5.03
N ASN A 73 -8.89 27.88 5.29
CA ASN A 73 -9.14 29.07 4.48
C ASN A 73 -8.07 29.30 3.40
N GLU A 74 -6.89 28.65 3.47
CA GLU A 74 -5.84 28.71 2.44
C GLU A 74 -6.24 28.01 1.13
N ASP A 75 -7.04 26.93 1.20
CA ASP A 75 -7.47 26.15 0.03
C ASP A 75 -8.55 26.84 -0.84
N VAL A 76 -9.00 28.06 -0.48
CA VAL A 76 -10.13 28.77 -1.12
C VAL A 76 -9.69 30.01 -1.91
N LYS A 77 -8.40 30.16 -2.25
CA LYS A 77 -7.90 31.30 -3.08
C LYS A 77 -7.34 30.89 -4.43
#